data_AF-A0A4R5JRJ8-F1
#
_entry.id   AF-A0A4R5JRJ8-F1
#
_cell.length_a   1.000
_cell.length_b   1.000
_cell.length_c   1.000
_cell.angle_alpha   90.00
_cell.angle_beta   90.00
_cell.angle_gamma   90.00
#
_symmetry.space_group_name_H-M   'P 1'
#
loop_
_entity.id
_entity.type
_entity.pdbx_description
1 polymer ?
#
loop_
_entity_poly.entity_id
_entity_poly.type
_entity_poly.pdbx_seq_one_letter_code
_entity_poly.pdbx_strand_id
1 'polypeptide(L)' 'MMSTPCISIVSRKQLLEAVPGLEAKTLAYALRNRHNNGLAASGAILRPGNAFLFDLEVFVTWLRSRKAV' A
#
# COMPACT_ATOMS: atom_id res chain seq x y z
N MET A 1 -25.81 -11.95 0.72
CA MET A 1 -25.00 -11.39 1.81
C MET A 1 -24.38 -10.12 1.29
N MET A 2 -24.82 -8.95 1.77
CA MET A 2 -24.18 -7.68 1.41
C MET A 2 -22.83 -7.65 2.13
N SER A 3 -21.74 -7.90 1.40
CA SER A 3 -20.39 -7.65 1.90
C SER A 3 -20.30 -6.16 2.22
N THR A 4 -20.28 -5.81 3.50
CA THR A 4 -19.95 -4.46 3.94
C THR A 4 -18.67 -4.06 3.23
N PRO A 5 -18.61 -2.96 2.47
CA PRO A 5 -17.34 -2.50 1.92
C PRO A 5 -16.48 -2.16 3.12
N CYS A 6 -15.54 -3.05 3.45
CA CYS A 6 -14.47 -2.72 4.38
C CYS A 6 -13.72 -1.59 3.69
N ILE A 7 -13.93 -0.35 4.15
CA ILE A 7 -13.19 0.79 3.61
C ILE A 7 -11.73 0.56 4.04
N SER A 8 -10.96 -0.09 3.18
CA SER A 8 -9.57 -0.51 3.36
C SER A 8 -8.59 0.63 3.08
N ILE A 9 -9.10 1.85 2.85
CA ILE A 9 -8.28 3.02 2.56
C ILE A 9 -7.68 3.55 3.86
N VAL A 10 -6.37 3.39 3.99
CA VAL A 10 -5.62 3.73 5.20
C VAL A 10 -4.56 4.78 4.93
N SER A 11 -4.26 5.58 5.96
CA SER A 11 -3.11 6.48 5.95
C SER A 11 -1.79 5.71 6.02
N ARG A 12 -0.67 6.40 5.75
CA ARG A 12 0.67 5.82 5.95
C ARG A 12 0.87 5.25 7.37
N LYS A 13 0.39 5.95 8.40
CA LYS A 13 0.56 5.52 9.79
C LYS A 13 -0.21 4.22 10.03
N GLN A 14 -1.48 4.20 9.65
CA GLN A 14 -2.34 3.03 9.78
C GLN A 14 -1.82 1.84 8.96
N LEU A 15 -1.24 2.07 7.78
CA LEU A 15 -0.63 0.99 6.99
C LEU A 15 0.52 0.29 7.73
N LEU A 16 1.40 1.06 8.37
CA LEU A 16 2.53 0.53 9.13
C LEU A 16 2.08 -0.21 10.39
N GLU A 17 0.99 0.25 11.02
CA GLU A 17 0.37 -0.45 12.16
C GLU A 17 -0.34 -1.73 11.71
N ALA A 18 -0.99 -1.73 10.54
CA ALA A 18 -1.78 -2.84 10.02
C ALA A 18 -0.95 -3.97 9.39
N VAL A 19 0.29 -3.70 8.97
CA VAL A 19 1.19 -4.69 8.35
C VAL A 19 2.42 -4.91 9.23
N PRO A 20 2.35 -5.81 10.23
CA PRO A 20 3.49 -6.15 11.07
C PRO A 20 4.70 -6.57 10.23
N GLY A 21 5.85 -5.94 10.49
CA GLY A 21 7.10 -6.19 9.75
C GLY A 21 7.32 -5.28 8.54
N LEU A 22 6.34 -4.48 8.12
CA LEU A 22 6.57 -3.43 7.13
C LEU A 22 7.31 -2.24 7.77
N GLU A 23 8.59 -2.11 7.47
CA GLU A 23 9.36 -0.96 7.94
C GLU A 23 9.06 0.32 7.16
N ALA A 24 9.07 1.47 7.85
CA ALA A 24 8.91 2.79 7.23
C ALA A 24 9.93 3.06 6.11
N LYS A 25 11.18 2.57 6.26
CA LYS A 25 12.24 2.70 5.24
C LYS A 25 11.88 1.95 3.95
N THR A 26 11.32 0.75 4.08
CA THR A 26 10.88 -0.10 2.97
C THR A 26 9.71 0.55 2.24
N LEU A 27 8.74 1.06 2.99
CA LEU A 27 7.62 1.81 2.42
C LEU A 27 8.09 3.07 1.68
N ALA A 28 9.01 3.84 2.27
CA ALA A 28 9.56 5.03 1.63
C ALA A 28 10.32 4.70 0.33
N TYR A 29 11.09 3.60 0.30
CA TYR A 29 11.71 3.10 -0.92
C TYR A 29 10.66 2.71 -1.97
N ALA A 30 9.63 1.97 -1.57
CA ALA A 30 8.55 1.54 -2.46
C ALA A 30 7.80 2.74 -3.08
N LEU A 31 7.52 3.78 -2.29
CA LEU A 31 6.87 5.02 -2.74
C LEU A 31 7.73 5.84 -3.70
N ARG A 32 9.05 5.95 -3.42
CA ARG A 32 10.00 6.64 -4.30
C ARG A 32 10.08 5.97 -5.66
N ASN A 33 10.10 4.63 -5.68
CA ASN A 33 10.19 3.83 -6.90
C ASN A 33 8.83 3.37 -7.46
N ARG A 34 7.72 3.98 -7.03
CA ARG A 34 6.35 3.49 -7.30
C ARG A 34 6.01 3.27 -8.77
N HIS A 35 6.61 4.05 -9.67
CA HIS A 35 6.40 3.92 -11.11
C HIS A 35 7.23 2.76 -11.71
N ASN A 36 8.41 2.49 -11.14
CA ASN A 36 9.34 1.48 -11.63
C ASN A 36 9.08 0.09 -11.02
N ASN A 37 8.49 0.03 -9.82
CA ASN A 37 8.21 -1.23 -9.12
C ASN A 37 6.75 -1.73 -9.29
N GLY A 38 5.96 -1.06 -10.14
CA GLY A 38 4.56 -1.41 -10.42
C GLY A 38 3.55 -0.99 -9.35
N LEU A 39 3.97 -0.35 -8.26
CA LEU A 39 3.09 0.01 -7.15
C LEU A 39 2.07 1.09 -7.50
N ALA A 40 2.41 2.03 -8.39
CA ALA A 40 1.46 3.02 -8.88
C ALA A 40 0.40 2.39 -9.80
N ALA A 41 0.80 1.40 -10.61
CA ALA A 41 -0.08 0.71 -11.55
C ALA A 41 -0.99 -0.31 -10.88
N SER A 42 -0.63 -0.81 -9.68
CA SER A 42 -1.44 -1.80 -8.97
C SER A 42 -2.74 -1.25 -8.40
N GLY A 43 -2.91 0.07 -8.34
CA GLY A 43 -4.05 0.71 -7.66
C GLY A 43 -3.92 0.76 -6.14
N ALA A 44 -2.81 0.26 -5.57
CA ALA A 44 -2.59 0.23 -4.12
C ALA A 44 -2.39 1.62 -3.50
N ILE A 45 -2.08 2.64 -4.29
CA ILE A 45 -1.85 4.01 -3.84
C ILE A 45 -2.91 4.93 -4.40
N LEU A 46 -3.48 5.75 -3.51
CA LEU A 46 -4.33 6.88 -3.85
C LEU A 46 -3.60 8.17 -3.47
N ARG A 47 -3.59 9.16 -4.37
CA ARG A 47 -2.83 10.41 -4.18
C ARG A 47 -3.71 11.66 -4.31
N PRO A 48 -4.57 11.95 -3.32
CA PRO A 48 -5.27 13.23 -3.25
C PRO A 48 -4.27 14.35 -2.89
N GLY A 49 -3.95 15.21 -3.85
CA GLY A 49 -2.99 16.29 -3.69
C GLY A 49 -1.58 15.78 -3.31
N ASN A 50 -1.11 16.18 -2.13
CA ASN A 50 0.23 15.82 -1.63
C ASN A 50 0.23 14.63 -0.66
N ALA A 51 -0.93 14.06 -0.32
CA ALA A 51 -1.04 12.94 0.60
C ALA A 51 -0.94 11.58 -0.10
N PHE A 52 -0.43 10.58 0.62
CA PHE A 52 -0.48 9.17 0.21
C PHE A 52 -1.49 8.45 1.09
N LEU A 53 -2.52 7.90 0.45
CA LEU A 53 -3.45 6.94 1.03
C LEU A 53 -3.24 5.59 0.33
N PHE A 54 -3.64 4.51 1.00
CA PHE A 54 -3.36 3.16 0.54
C PHE A 54 -4.62 2.31 0.61
N ASP A 55 -4.90 1.58 -0.45
CA ASP A 55 -5.80 0.44 -0.34
C ASP A 55 -5.02 -0.71 0.31
N LEU A 56 -5.37 -1.04 1.55
CA LEU A 56 -4.64 -2.01 2.36
C LEU A 56 -4.59 -3.39 1.68
N GLU A 57 -5.70 -3.84 1.11
CA GLU A 57 -5.79 -5.19 0.52
C GLU A 57 -4.95 -5.27 -0.76
N VAL A 58 -5.08 -4.27 -1.63
CA VAL A 58 -4.32 -4.19 -2.87
C VAL A 58 -2.83 -4.00 -2.58
N PHE A 59 -2.48 -3.21 -1.55
CA PHE A 59 -1.10 -3.02 -1.13
C PHE A 59 -0.46 -4.31 -0.60
N VAL A 60 -1.17 -5.07 0.25
CA VAL A 60 -0.69 -6.36 0.76
C VAL A 60 -0.57 -7.38 -0.38
N THR A 61 -1.51 -7.38 -1.32
CA THR A 61 -1.44 -8.23 -2.52
C THR A 61 -0.21 -7.90 -3.36
N TRP A 62 0.06 -6.61 -3.58
CA TRP A 62 1.28 -6.16 -4.26
C TRP A 62 2.54 -6.56 -3.50
N LEU A 63 2.58 -6.42 -2.17
CA LEU A 63 3.73 -6.87 -1.37
C LEU A 63 3.99 -8.36 -1.54
N ARG A 64 2.95 -9.20 -1.50
CA ARG A 64 3.06 -10.66 -1.69
C ARG A 64 3.55 -11.04 -3.09
N SER A 65 3.25 -10.23 -4.11
CA SER A 65 3.73 -10.47 -5.47
C SER A 65 5.21 -10.11 -5.65
N ARG A 66 5.80 -9.35 -4.71
CA ARG A 66 7.25 -9.11 -4.71
C ARG A 66 7.92 -10.41 -4.24
N LYS A 67 8.69 -11.05 -5.12
CA LYS A 67 9.55 -12.18 -4.72
C LYS A 67 10.46 -11.71 -3.59
N ALA A 68 10.51 -12.49 -2.49
CA ALA A 68 11.66 -12.45 -1.61
C ALA A 68 12.86 -12.86 -2.46
N VAL A 69 13.82 -11.93 -2.59
CA VAL A 69 15.09 -12.21 -3.26
C VAL A 69 15.97 -12.97 -2.29
#